data_AF-A0A1R0KLH8-F1
#
_entry.id   AF-A0A1R0KLH8-F1
#
_cell.length_a   1.000
_cell.length_b   1.000
_cell.length_c   1.000
_cell.angle_alpha   90.00
_cell.angle_beta   90.00
_cell.angle_gamma   90.00
#
_symmetry.space_group_name_H-M   'P 1'
#
loop_
_entity.id
_entity.type
_entity.pdbx_description
1 polymer ?
#
loop_
_entity_poly.entity_id
_entity_poly.type
_entity_poly.pdbx_seq_one_letter_code
_entity_poly.pdbx_strand_id
1 'polypeptide(L)'
;MVDRRIQVLEPPEGIPATNMPVLVSFLDRSATTSGTLAFAAGLLAVLGVALLVTGRFGIAVPLFLLVFMGSVSVFYGHLTIAGSLPMRRLADKPFRLVSGLEGAVVAGSRVSVPLDGRWLVVRFPAPLRAQLAAQRRLWVLGRFVLLPGVIVPRRGAIRGAPVKGSRPLAPESVSPGRLLSLHRRLLGQYYLYGAGITLVAGAFSAWAALDLPDRDGFLVLNAQALAILCVLGTLGLAITALVVSRPVPEPHWTELAVVSGPASVTFFGMVTVKGRTVLPDGRQVTVSAGGSDQSLAANIAATGRLWVLGVPVAGKVAKAGVPGHAVFGPVKFGS
;
A
#
# COMPACT_ATOMS: atom_id res chain seq x y z
N MET A 1 -3.29 30.95 18.37
CA MET A 1 -2.70 30.48 17.10
C MET A 1 -3.76 29.68 16.39
N VAL A 2 -4.28 30.17 15.26
CA VAL A 2 -5.26 29.41 14.46
C VAL A 2 -4.57 28.13 13.99
N ASP A 3 -5.06 27.00 14.47
CA ASP A 3 -4.53 25.66 14.17
C ASP A 3 -4.75 25.41 12.66
N ARG A 4 -3.73 25.74 11.85
CA ARG A 4 -3.80 25.70 10.39
C ARG A 4 -3.83 24.23 9.98
N ARG A 5 -5.03 23.63 9.93
CA ARG A 5 -5.21 22.26 9.45
C ARG A 5 -4.57 22.12 8.08
N ILE A 6 -3.64 21.17 7.97
CA ILE A 6 -3.03 20.81 6.69
C ILE A 6 -4.15 20.33 5.77
N GLN A 7 -4.28 20.99 4.63
CA GLN A 7 -5.29 20.66 3.64
C GLN A 7 -4.91 19.35 2.95
N VAL A 8 -5.84 18.40 2.94
CA VAL A 8 -5.66 17.07 2.35
C VAL A 8 -6.85 16.71 1.49
N LEU A 9 -6.66 15.72 0.61
CA LEU A 9 -7.75 15.15 -0.15
C LEU A 9 -8.72 14.42 0.80
N GLU A 10 -9.94 14.92 0.88
CA GLU A 10 -11.06 14.30 1.60
C GLU A 10 -12.17 13.99 0.59
N PRO A 11 -12.88 12.86 0.73
CA PRO A 11 -14.04 12.60 -0.09
C PRO A 11 -15.10 13.69 0.13
N PRO A 12 -15.64 14.30 -0.94
CA PRO A 12 -16.68 15.31 -0.81
C PRO A 12 -17.96 14.69 -0.23
N GLU A 13 -18.53 15.32 0.80
CA GLU A 13 -19.77 14.85 1.42
C GLU A 13 -20.97 15.08 0.51
N GLY A 14 -21.88 14.10 0.47
CA GLY A 14 -23.12 14.19 -0.31
C GLY A 14 -22.94 14.04 -1.83
N ILE A 15 -21.70 13.95 -2.33
CA ILE A 15 -21.39 13.77 -3.75
C ILE A 15 -21.04 12.29 -4.01
N PRO A 16 -21.50 11.70 -5.14
CA PRO A 16 -21.11 10.35 -5.54
C PRO A 16 -19.60 10.13 -5.53
N ALA A 17 -19.17 8.95 -5.09
CA ALA A 17 -17.75 8.58 -5.05
C ALA A 17 -17.08 8.58 -6.44
N THR A 18 -17.85 8.46 -7.53
CA THR A 18 -17.36 8.65 -8.91
C THR A 18 -16.68 10.00 -9.14
N ASN A 19 -17.09 11.04 -8.41
CA ASN A 19 -16.50 12.38 -8.51
C ASN A 19 -15.22 12.54 -7.68
N MET A 20 -14.83 11.53 -6.87
CA MET A 20 -13.54 11.56 -6.19
C MET A 20 -12.42 11.43 -7.24
N PRO A 21 -11.47 12.38 -7.29
CA PRO A 21 -10.38 12.33 -8.24
C PRO A 21 -9.64 10.99 -8.15
N VAL A 22 -9.35 10.40 -9.31
CA VAL A 22 -8.57 9.15 -9.46
C VAL A 22 -9.29 7.88 -9.01
N LEU A 23 -10.36 7.94 -8.20
CA LEU A 23 -10.93 6.74 -7.57
C LEU A 23 -11.39 5.68 -8.57
N VAL A 24 -12.22 6.05 -9.55
CA VAL A 24 -12.74 5.10 -10.56
C VAL A 24 -11.60 4.52 -11.39
N SER A 25 -10.73 5.36 -11.94
CA SER A 25 -9.57 4.92 -12.72
C SER A 25 -8.65 3.99 -11.91
N PHE A 26 -8.50 4.26 -10.61
CA PHE A 26 -7.74 3.42 -9.69
C PHE A 26 -8.43 2.06 -9.49
N LEU A 27 -9.73 2.03 -9.21
CA LEU A 27 -10.49 0.79 -9.01
C LEU A 27 -10.50 -0.08 -10.26
N ASP A 28 -10.70 0.53 -11.43
CA ASP A 28 -10.70 -0.14 -12.73
C ASP A 28 -9.35 -0.79 -12.99
N ARG A 29 -8.27 -0.01 -12.83
CA ARG A 29 -6.94 -0.52 -13.07
C ARG A 29 -6.53 -1.57 -12.02
N SER A 30 -6.91 -1.38 -10.77
CA SER A 30 -6.67 -2.35 -9.70
C SER A 30 -7.38 -3.68 -9.98
N ALA A 31 -8.63 -3.64 -10.44
CA ALA A 31 -9.40 -4.82 -10.82
C ALA A 31 -8.77 -5.55 -12.01
N THR A 32 -8.39 -4.82 -13.06
CA THR A 32 -7.73 -5.41 -14.24
C THR A 32 -6.39 -6.02 -13.87
N THR A 33 -5.50 -5.29 -13.21
CA THR A 33 -4.18 -5.81 -12.83
C THR A 33 -4.28 -7.03 -11.92
N SER A 34 -5.14 -6.98 -10.90
CA SER A 34 -5.32 -8.11 -9.98
C SER A 34 -5.97 -9.30 -10.68
N GLY A 35 -6.94 -9.07 -11.56
CA GLY A 35 -7.58 -10.13 -12.37
C GLY A 35 -6.60 -10.81 -13.33
N THR A 36 -5.78 -10.02 -14.05
CA THR A 36 -4.74 -10.56 -14.95
C THR A 36 -3.71 -11.38 -14.17
N LEU A 37 -3.25 -10.88 -13.02
CA LEU A 37 -2.30 -11.62 -12.17
C LEU A 37 -2.92 -12.92 -11.64
N ALA A 38 -4.20 -12.87 -11.22
CA ALA A 38 -4.91 -14.05 -10.76
C ALA A 38 -5.00 -15.13 -11.86
N PHE A 39 -5.37 -14.72 -13.07
CA PHE A 39 -5.49 -15.61 -14.22
C PHE A 39 -4.13 -16.18 -14.65
N ALA A 40 -3.11 -15.34 -14.84
CA ALA A 40 -1.79 -15.78 -15.24
C ALA A 40 -1.16 -16.75 -14.22
N ALA A 41 -1.28 -16.45 -12.92
CA ALA A 41 -0.82 -17.36 -11.86
C ALA A 41 -1.62 -18.67 -11.84
N GLY A 42 -2.92 -18.62 -12.13
CA GLY A 42 -3.76 -19.81 -12.26
C GLY A 42 -3.32 -20.72 -13.41
N LEU A 43 -2.98 -20.15 -14.57
CA LEU A 43 -2.42 -20.91 -15.70
C LEU A 43 -1.09 -21.58 -15.33
N LEU A 44 -0.22 -20.88 -14.61
CA LEU A 44 1.04 -21.46 -14.12
C LEU A 44 0.78 -22.61 -13.12
N ALA A 45 -0.24 -22.50 -12.27
CA ALA A 45 -0.62 -23.60 -11.37
C ALA A 45 -1.12 -24.82 -12.14
N VAL A 46 -1.92 -24.63 -13.19
CA VAL A 46 -2.37 -25.72 -14.10
C VAL A 46 -1.19 -26.37 -14.81
N LEU A 47 -0.22 -25.57 -15.27
CA LEU A 47 1.03 -26.09 -15.81
C LEU A 47 1.77 -26.96 -14.77
N GLY A 48 1.80 -26.54 -13.50
CA GLY A 48 2.34 -27.34 -12.40
C GLY A 48 1.68 -28.72 -12.29
N VAL A 49 0.36 -28.81 -12.37
CA VAL A 49 -0.36 -30.10 -12.39
C VAL A 49 0.05 -30.95 -13.58
N ALA A 50 0.11 -30.37 -14.78
CA ALA A 50 0.50 -31.10 -15.98
C ALA A 50 1.93 -31.64 -15.87
N LEU A 51 2.88 -30.84 -15.37
CA LEU A 51 4.26 -31.27 -15.18
C LEU A 51 4.37 -32.41 -14.14
N LEU A 52 3.59 -32.34 -13.06
CA LEU A 52 3.54 -33.40 -12.04
C LEU A 52 3.12 -34.74 -12.65
N VAL A 53 2.12 -34.74 -13.54
CA VAL A 53 1.64 -35.95 -14.24
C VAL A 53 2.70 -36.52 -15.17
N THR A 54 3.51 -35.68 -15.82
CA THR A 54 4.56 -36.15 -16.74
C THR A 54 5.79 -36.73 -16.05
N GLY A 55 6.06 -36.38 -14.78
CA GLY A 55 7.21 -36.87 -14.01
C GLY A 55 8.60 -36.45 -14.54
N ARG A 56 8.69 -35.67 -15.61
CA ARG A 56 9.94 -35.37 -16.34
C ARG A 56 10.86 -34.33 -15.66
N PHE A 57 10.34 -33.56 -14.71
CA PHE A 57 11.01 -32.38 -14.15
C PHE A 57 11.17 -32.44 -12.63
N GLY A 58 11.23 -33.64 -12.07
CA GLY A 58 11.16 -33.85 -10.63
C GLY A 58 9.78 -33.44 -10.06
N ILE A 59 9.70 -33.33 -8.74
CA ILE A 59 8.49 -32.97 -8.00
C ILE A 59 8.53 -31.50 -7.53
N ALA A 60 9.73 -30.94 -7.32
CA ALA A 60 9.91 -29.60 -6.79
C ALA A 60 9.20 -28.55 -7.66
N VAL A 61 9.61 -28.39 -8.94
CA VAL A 61 9.09 -27.36 -9.85
C VAL A 61 7.56 -27.43 -10.00
N PRO A 62 6.97 -28.61 -10.29
CA PRO A 62 5.52 -28.78 -10.32
C PRO A 62 4.82 -28.33 -9.03
N LEU A 63 5.38 -28.70 -7.87
CA LEU A 63 4.80 -28.39 -6.57
C LEU A 63 4.83 -26.89 -6.28
N PHE A 64 5.92 -26.20 -6.62
CA PHE A 64 5.99 -24.74 -6.48
C PHE A 64 4.99 -24.03 -7.36
N LEU A 65 4.90 -24.41 -8.64
CA LEU A 65 3.91 -23.82 -9.53
C LEU A 65 2.49 -24.00 -8.98
N LEU A 66 2.16 -25.22 -8.53
CA LEU A 66 0.85 -25.51 -7.96
C LEU A 66 0.59 -24.71 -6.67
N VAL A 67 1.46 -24.81 -5.68
CA VAL A 67 1.24 -24.25 -4.34
C VAL A 67 1.41 -22.74 -4.32
N PHE A 68 2.52 -22.25 -4.87
CA PHE A 68 2.84 -20.83 -4.84
C PHE A 68 1.98 -20.04 -5.82
N MET A 69 1.94 -20.43 -7.10
CA MET A 69 1.14 -19.69 -8.09
C MET A 69 -0.36 -19.91 -7.87
N GLY A 70 -0.78 -21.07 -7.36
CA GLY A 70 -2.16 -21.26 -6.89
C GLY A 70 -2.53 -20.29 -5.76
N SER A 71 -1.67 -20.15 -4.75
CA SER A 71 -1.88 -19.19 -3.66
C SER A 71 -1.91 -17.73 -4.14
N VAL A 72 -1.00 -17.36 -5.06
CA VAL A 72 -0.98 -16.05 -5.71
C VAL A 72 -2.29 -15.81 -6.48
N SER A 73 -2.76 -16.81 -7.24
CA SER A 73 -4.00 -16.75 -8.00
C SER A 73 -5.20 -16.49 -7.08
N VAL A 74 -5.34 -17.27 -6.01
CA VAL A 74 -6.42 -17.12 -5.02
C VAL A 74 -6.35 -15.76 -4.33
N PHE A 75 -5.15 -15.31 -3.95
CA PHE A 75 -4.96 -14.02 -3.29
C PHE A 75 -5.40 -12.85 -4.18
N TYR A 76 -4.91 -12.76 -5.41
CA TYR A 76 -5.27 -11.67 -6.33
C TYR A 76 -6.71 -11.78 -6.84
N GLY A 77 -7.24 -13.00 -6.99
CA GLY A 77 -8.65 -13.25 -7.26
C GLY A 77 -9.54 -12.70 -6.15
N HIS A 78 -9.15 -12.95 -4.89
CA HIS A 78 -9.83 -12.39 -3.72
C HIS A 78 -9.78 -10.85 -3.69
N LEU A 79 -8.63 -10.23 -3.97
CA LEU A 79 -8.52 -8.77 -4.03
C LEU A 79 -9.46 -8.17 -5.09
N THR A 80 -9.61 -8.84 -6.23
CA THR A 80 -10.49 -8.40 -7.31
C THR A 80 -11.97 -8.53 -6.92
N ILE A 81 -12.40 -9.73 -6.53
CA ILE A 81 -13.79 -10.08 -6.25
C ILE A 81 -14.30 -9.41 -4.98
N ALA A 82 -13.43 -9.30 -3.98
CA ALA A 82 -13.80 -8.89 -2.64
C ALA A 82 -13.37 -7.43 -2.34
N GLY A 83 -12.47 -6.86 -3.14
CA GLY A 83 -11.99 -5.48 -3.02
C GLY A 83 -12.56 -4.56 -4.11
N SER A 84 -11.95 -4.56 -5.29
CA SER A 84 -12.16 -3.52 -6.31
C SER A 84 -13.55 -3.58 -6.97
N LEU A 85 -14.06 -4.78 -7.30
CA LEU A 85 -15.36 -4.91 -7.97
C LEU A 85 -16.55 -4.46 -7.09
N PRO A 86 -16.68 -4.89 -5.82
CA PRO A 86 -17.77 -4.42 -4.97
C PRO A 86 -17.72 -2.93 -4.69
N MET A 87 -16.51 -2.36 -4.57
CA MET A 87 -16.38 -0.91 -4.37
C MET A 87 -16.79 -0.14 -5.62
N ARG A 88 -16.44 -0.63 -6.81
CA ARG A 88 -16.87 -0.04 -8.08
C ARG A 88 -18.40 0.02 -8.19
N ARG A 89 -19.12 -1.01 -7.73
CA ARG A 89 -20.59 -1.02 -7.68
C ARG A 89 -21.19 0.01 -6.71
N LEU A 90 -20.38 0.57 -5.82
CA LEU A 90 -20.79 1.61 -4.88
C LEU A 90 -20.33 3.00 -5.32
N ALA A 91 -19.65 3.14 -6.47
CA ALA A 91 -19.07 4.41 -6.89
C ALA A 91 -20.14 5.50 -7.09
N ASP A 92 -21.35 5.14 -7.51
CA ASP A 92 -22.44 6.11 -7.68
C ASP A 92 -23.08 6.56 -6.36
N LYS A 93 -22.71 5.94 -5.24
CA LYS A 93 -23.19 6.32 -3.90
C LYS A 93 -22.24 7.35 -3.27
N PRO A 94 -22.77 8.27 -2.45
CA PRO A 94 -21.94 9.24 -1.76
C PRO A 94 -21.18 8.59 -0.60
N PHE A 95 -20.00 9.14 -0.31
CA PHE A 95 -19.32 8.85 0.94
C PHE A 95 -20.08 9.45 2.11
N ARG A 96 -20.17 8.71 3.21
CA ARG A 96 -20.72 9.21 4.48
C ARG A 96 -19.59 9.51 5.44
N LEU A 97 -19.53 10.75 5.92
CA LEU A 97 -18.63 11.11 7.02
C LEU A 97 -19.15 10.49 8.33
N VAL A 98 -18.25 9.84 9.05
CA VAL A 98 -18.45 9.40 10.43
C VAL A 98 -17.48 10.18 11.30
N SER A 99 -18.02 11.16 12.02
CA SER A 99 -17.29 12.03 12.95
C SER A 99 -17.51 11.61 14.40
N GLY A 100 -16.61 12.00 15.30
CA GLY A 100 -16.82 11.81 16.74
C GLY A 100 -16.88 10.33 17.11
N LEU A 101 -15.76 9.63 16.93
CA LEU A 101 -15.64 8.17 17.13
C LEU A 101 -15.70 7.72 18.60
N GLU A 102 -16.56 8.30 19.42
CA GLU A 102 -16.63 8.12 20.89
C GLU A 102 -16.95 6.67 21.29
N GLY A 103 -17.76 5.97 20.50
CA GLY A 103 -18.02 4.54 20.68
C GLY A 103 -17.02 3.62 19.97
N ALA A 104 -16.00 4.14 19.29
CA ALA A 104 -15.05 3.29 18.56
C ALA A 104 -14.12 2.55 19.53
N VAL A 105 -13.87 1.27 19.24
CA VAL A 105 -13.06 0.39 20.08
C VAL A 105 -12.00 -0.32 19.25
N VAL A 106 -10.87 -0.68 19.86
CA VAL A 106 -9.71 -1.28 19.19
C VAL A 106 -9.26 -2.57 19.87
N ALA A 107 -8.96 -3.59 19.07
CA ALA A 107 -8.36 -4.86 19.47
C ALA A 107 -7.20 -5.20 18.52
N GLY A 108 -5.97 -4.95 18.95
CA GLY A 108 -4.77 -5.12 18.12
C GLY A 108 -4.80 -4.23 16.86
N SER A 109 -4.84 -4.87 15.68
CA SER A 109 -4.95 -4.17 14.39
C SER A 109 -6.38 -3.90 13.93
N ARG A 110 -7.39 -4.39 14.65
CA ARG A 110 -8.80 -4.22 14.29
C ARG A 110 -9.40 -3.05 15.06
N VAL A 111 -10.06 -2.15 14.33
CA VAL A 111 -10.86 -1.06 14.89
C VAL A 111 -12.32 -1.34 14.57
N SER A 112 -13.18 -1.30 15.57
CA SER A 112 -14.63 -1.44 15.44
C SER A 112 -15.24 -0.06 15.61
N VAL A 113 -15.93 0.42 14.60
CA VAL A 113 -16.61 1.73 14.59
C VAL A 113 -18.11 1.50 14.59
N PRO A 114 -18.87 2.14 15.51
CA PRO A 114 -20.33 2.06 15.48
C PRO A 114 -20.86 2.72 14.21
N LEU A 115 -21.74 2.02 13.49
CA LEU A 115 -22.35 2.46 12.25
C LEU A 115 -23.74 1.84 12.12
N ASP A 116 -24.78 2.69 12.17
CA ASP A 116 -26.20 2.32 11.98
C ASP A 116 -26.65 1.12 12.84
N GLY A 117 -26.42 1.22 14.16
CA GLY A 117 -26.77 0.17 15.12
C GLY A 117 -25.94 -1.12 15.00
N ARG A 118 -24.95 -1.15 14.10
CA ARG A 118 -24.00 -2.25 13.90
C ARG A 118 -22.57 -1.76 14.06
N TRP A 119 -21.62 -2.68 13.90
CA TRP A 119 -20.19 -2.41 14.05
C TRP A 119 -19.46 -2.65 12.74
N LEU A 120 -18.84 -1.61 12.20
CA LEU A 120 -17.91 -1.74 11.09
C LEU A 120 -16.52 -2.07 11.64
N VAL A 121 -16.09 -3.31 11.44
CA VAL A 121 -14.77 -3.80 11.87
C VAL A 121 -13.79 -3.71 10.71
N VAL A 122 -12.77 -2.86 10.86
CA VAL A 122 -11.74 -2.62 9.84
C VAL A 122 -10.37 -2.99 10.39
N ARG A 123 -9.52 -3.61 9.58
CA ARG A 123 -8.11 -3.83 9.92
C ARG A 123 -7.30 -2.62 9.48
N PHE A 124 -6.73 -1.91 10.44
CA PHE A 124 -5.82 -0.79 10.19
C PHE A 124 -4.40 -1.11 10.69
N PRO A 125 -3.37 -0.91 9.86
CA PRO A 125 -1.99 -0.91 10.33
C PRO A 125 -1.76 0.24 11.31
N ALA A 126 -0.68 0.16 12.09
CA ALA A 126 -0.37 1.13 13.14
C ALA A 126 -0.45 2.62 12.73
N PRO A 127 0.12 3.08 11.59
CA PRO A 127 0.02 4.49 11.21
C PRO A 127 -1.41 4.93 10.92
N LEU A 128 -2.25 4.10 10.28
CA LEU A 128 -3.66 4.44 10.03
C LEU A 128 -4.48 4.44 11.32
N ARG A 129 -4.18 3.56 12.28
CA ARG A 129 -4.81 3.60 13.61
C ARG A 129 -4.47 4.87 14.38
N ALA A 130 -3.20 5.26 14.37
CA ALA A 130 -2.76 6.50 15.02
C ALA A 130 -3.39 7.73 14.37
N GLN A 131 -3.43 7.78 13.04
CA GLN A 131 -4.13 8.84 12.31
C GLN A 131 -5.63 8.89 12.68
N LEU A 132 -6.30 7.74 12.73
CA LEU A 132 -7.71 7.67 13.12
C LEU A 132 -7.94 8.15 14.58
N ALA A 133 -7.04 7.79 15.49
CA ALA A 133 -7.09 8.22 16.88
C ALA A 133 -6.89 9.75 17.03
N ALA A 134 -6.05 10.35 16.19
CA ALA A 134 -5.82 11.79 16.17
C ALA A 134 -6.96 12.57 15.53
N GLN A 135 -7.46 12.11 14.39
CA GLN A 135 -8.40 12.88 13.56
C GLN A 135 -9.86 12.58 13.90
N ARG A 136 -10.13 11.43 14.53
CA ARG A 136 -11.45 11.04 15.05
C ARG A 136 -12.57 11.10 14.01
N ARG A 137 -12.23 10.90 12.74
CA ARG A 137 -13.16 10.87 11.61
C ARG A 137 -12.69 9.94 10.49
N LEU A 138 -13.65 9.41 9.76
CA LEU A 138 -13.43 8.57 8.58
C LEU A 138 -14.62 8.68 7.62
N TRP A 139 -14.42 8.32 6.36
CA TRP A 139 -15.49 8.23 5.36
C TRP A 139 -15.82 6.78 5.08
N VAL A 140 -17.10 6.45 5.03
CA VAL A 140 -17.60 5.12 4.74
C VAL A 140 -18.31 5.10 3.39
N LEU A 141 -18.03 4.07 2.61
CA LEU A 141 -18.77 3.70 1.40
C LEU A 141 -19.15 2.21 1.50
N GLY A 142 -20.35 1.94 2.01
CA GLY A 142 -20.79 0.57 2.32
C GLY A 142 -19.87 -0.11 3.35
N ARG A 143 -19.03 -1.04 2.89
CA ARG A 143 -18.04 -1.75 3.74
C ARG A 143 -16.63 -1.18 3.61
N PHE A 144 -16.42 -0.15 2.78
CA PHE A 144 -15.10 0.44 2.52
C PHE A 144 -14.93 1.72 3.33
N VAL A 145 -13.70 1.98 3.77
CA VAL A 145 -13.34 3.13 4.60
C VAL A 145 -12.14 3.86 4.03
N LEU A 146 -12.22 5.18 4.05
CA LEU A 146 -11.11 6.10 3.77
C LEU A 146 -10.81 6.97 4.98
N LEU A 147 -9.54 7.32 5.15
CA LEU A 147 -9.08 8.31 6.13
C LEU A 147 -8.68 9.60 5.40
N PRO A 148 -8.63 10.76 6.09
CA PRO A 148 -8.18 12.00 5.47
C PRO A 148 -6.84 11.81 4.73
N GLY A 149 -6.75 12.28 3.50
CA GLY A 149 -5.55 12.18 2.68
C GLY A 149 -5.18 10.76 2.23
N VAL A 150 -5.90 9.71 2.60
CA VAL A 150 -5.60 8.32 2.19
C VAL A 150 -6.64 7.86 1.18
N ILE A 151 -6.23 7.64 -0.08
CA ILE A 151 -7.16 7.27 -1.16
C ILE A 151 -7.35 5.76 -1.29
N VAL A 152 -6.47 4.96 -0.68
CA VAL A 152 -6.53 3.50 -0.77
C VAL A 152 -7.61 2.99 0.19
N PRO A 153 -8.74 2.46 -0.31
CA PRO A 153 -9.86 2.04 0.50
C PRO A 153 -9.49 0.83 1.37
N ARG A 154 -9.97 0.85 2.61
CA ARG A 154 -9.86 -0.28 3.53
C ARG A 154 -11.21 -0.97 3.64
N ARG A 155 -11.24 -2.25 3.31
CA ARG A 155 -12.43 -3.06 3.48
C ARG A 155 -12.62 -3.46 4.94
N GLY A 156 -13.83 -3.30 5.43
CA GLY A 156 -14.29 -3.79 6.73
C GLY A 156 -15.37 -4.85 6.64
N ALA A 157 -15.74 -5.37 7.80
CA ALA A 157 -16.86 -6.28 7.97
C ALA A 157 -17.89 -5.66 8.91
N ILE A 158 -19.15 -5.59 8.47
CA ILE A 158 -20.27 -5.22 9.34
C ILE A 158 -20.61 -6.42 10.24
N ARG A 159 -20.73 -6.18 11.54
CA ARG A 159 -21.02 -7.18 12.57
C ARG A 159 -22.07 -6.65 13.56
N GLY A 160 -22.76 -7.56 14.25
CA GLY A 160 -23.70 -7.20 15.32
C GLY A 160 -23.01 -6.74 16.63
N ALA A 161 -21.72 -7.06 16.80
CA ALA A 161 -20.95 -6.73 18.00
C ALA A 161 -19.52 -6.29 17.62
N PRO A 162 -18.85 -5.51 18.48
CA PRO A 162 -17.44 -5.15 18.27
C PRO A 162 -16.54 -6.39 18.40
N VAL A 163 -15.26 -6.23 18.04
CA VAL A 163 -14.28 -7.31 18.23
C VAL A 163 -14.15 -7.64 19.72
N LYS A 164 -14.13 -8.93 20.07
CA LYS A 164 -13.92 -9.37 21.46
C LYS A 164 -12.58 -8.87 22.01
N GLY A 165 -12.54 -8.49 23.28
CA GLY A 165 -11.35 -7.95 23.94
C GLY A 165 -10.96 -6.55 23.47
N SER A 166 -11.90 -5.79 22.89
CA SER A 166 -11.63 -4.41 22.49
C SER A 166 -11.61 -3.48 23.69
N ARG A 167 -10.77 -2.45 23.61
CA ARG A 167 -10.71 -1.31 24.53
C ARG A 167 -11.13 -0.03 23.79
N PRO A 168 -11.60 1.03 24.48
CA PRO A 168 -11.91 2.31 23.85
C PRO A 168 -10.74 2.83 22.99
N LEU A 169 -11.05 3.34 21.82
CA LEU A 169 -10.09 4.05 20.98
C LEU A 169 -9.88 5.45 21.56
N ALA A 170 -8.90 5.57 22.44
CA ALA A 170 -8.56 6.85 23.08
C ALA A 170 -8.14 7.90 22.03
N PRO A 171 -8.61 9.16 22.14
CA PRO A 171 -8.04 10.27 21.40
C PRO A 171 -6.55 10.41 21.70
N GLU A 172 -5.75 10.62 20.67
CA GLU A 172 -4.30 10.72 20.80
C GLU A 172 -3.80 11.84 19.90
N SER A 173 -3.11 12.85 20.44
CA SER A 173 -2.39 13.79 19.61
C SER A 173 -1.18 13.07 19.00
N VAL A 174 -1.09 13.08 17.67
CA VAL A 174 -0.01 12.38 16.98
C VAL A 174 0.83 13.40 16.21
N SER A 175 2.07 13.57 16.65
CA SER A 175 3.02 14.44 15.94
C SER A 175 3.37 13.87 14.55
N PRO A 176 3.75 14.72 13.59
CA PRO A 176 4.26 14.27 12.30
C PRO A 176 5.42 13.26 12.42
N GLY A 177 6.36 13.47 13.35
CA GLY A 177 7.45 12.52 13.60
C GLY A 177 6.97 11.16 14.10
N ARG A 178 5.95 11.13 14.96
CA ARG A 178 5.36 9.87 15.42
C ARG A 178 4.71 9.10 14.26
N LEU A 179 3.93 9.74 13.38
CA LEU A 179 3.37 9.05 12.22
C LEU A 179 4.44 8.55 11.25
N LEU A 180 5.47 9.35 11.00
CA LEU A 180 6.60 8.94 10.17
C LEU A 180 7.30 7.70 10.75
N SER A 181 7.55 7.67 12.06
CA SER A 181 8.18 6.50 12.70
C SER A 181 7.31 5.24 12.60
N LEU A 182 5.98 5.36 12.76
CA LEU A 182 5.04 4.25 12.60
C LEU A 182 5.00 3.74 11.15
N HIS A 183 5.03 4.66 10.19
CA HIS A 183 5.08 4.31 8.77
C HIS A 183 6.39 3.62 8.41
N ARG A 184 7.53 4.12 8.90
CA ARG A 184 8.85 3.50 8.72
C ARG A 184 8.91 2.10 9.33
N ARG A 185 8.37 1.89 10.54
CA ARG A 185 8.27 0.54 11.13
C ARG A 185 7.41 -0.39 10.29
N LEU A 186 6.27 0.08 9.79
CA LEU A 186 5.42 -0.72 8.90
C LEU A 186 6.16 -1.09 7.61
N LEU A 187 6.87 -0.15 7.01
CA LEU A 187 7.67 -0.39 5.81
C LEU A 187 8.81 -1.39 6.09
N GLY A 188 9.48 -1.27 7.25
CA GLY A 188 10.46 -2.24 7.72
C GLY A 188 9.88 -3.64 7.85
N GLN A 189 8.66 -3.78 8.40
CA GLN A 189 7.96 -5.07 8.45
C GLN A 189 7.69 -5.64 7.06
N TYR A 190 7.30 -4.82 6.08
CA TYR A 190 7.13 -5.29 4.70
C TYR A 190 8.44 -5.75 4.07
N TYR A 191 9.56 -5.07 4.34
CA TYR A 191 10.87 -5.54 3.90
C TYR A 191 11.26 -6.88 4.54
N LEU A 192 10.95 -7.09 5.83
CA LEU A 192 11.16 -8.39 6.49
C LEU A 192 10.28 -9.49 5.91
N TYR A 193 9.01 -9.21 5.61
CA TYR A 193 8.15 -10.18 4.93
C TYR A 193 8.68 -10.51 3.53
N GLY A 194 9.13 -9.50 2.78
CA GLY A 194 9.80 -9.69 1.49
C GLY A 194 11.06 -10.54 1.61
N ALA A 195 11.90 -10.30 2.62
CA ALA A 195 13.07 -11.12 2.92
C ALA A 195 12.68 -12.58 3.20
N GLY A 196 11.66 -12.83 4.02
CA GLY A 196 11.15 -14.18 4.29
C GLY A 196 10.65 -14.89 3.03
N ILE A 197 9.88 -14.21 2.18
CA ILE A 197 9.41 -14.77 0.90
C ILE A 197 10.59 -15.09 -0.03
N THR A 198 11.57 -14.19 -0.09
CA THR A 198 12.76 -14.35 -0.94
C THR A 198 13.62 -15.51 -0.46
N LEU A 199 13.74 -15.71 0.85
CA LEU A 199 14.44 -16.83 1.45
C LEU A 199 13.75 -18.17 1.13
N VAL A 200 12.41 -18.22 1.24
CA VAL A 200 11.63 -19.41 0.87
C VAL A 200 11.80 -19.72 -0.62
N ALA A 201 11.79 -18.70 -1.48
CA ALA A 201 12.06 -18.88 -2.91
C ALA A 201 13.49 -19.41 -3.17
N GLY A 202 14.49 -18.93 -2.42
CA GLY A 202 15.87 -19.41 -2.51
C GLY A 202 16.02 -20.87 -2.07
N ALA A 203 15.41 -21.25 -0.94
CA ALA A 203 15.40 -22.62 -0.46
C ALA A 203 14.71 -23.56 -1.46
N PHE A 204 13.59 -23.11 -2.03
CA PHE A 204 12.89 -23.84 -3.07
C PHE A 204 13.74 -24.00 -4.34
N SER A 205 14.45 -22.95 -4.76
CA SER A 205 15.35 -23.00 -5.91
C SER A 205 16.52 -23.97 -5.69
N ALA A 206 17.08 -24.00 -4.49
CA ALA A 206 18.10 -24.98 -4.12
C ALA A 206 17.55 -26.41 -4.12
N TRP A 207 16.34 -26.63 -3.62
CA TRP A 207 15.69 -27.94 -3.69
C TRP A 207 15.45 -28.37 -5.14
N ALA A 208 14.94 -27.49 -5.99
CA ALA A 208 14.74 -27.78 -7.41
C ALA A 208 16.05 -28.18 -8.11
N ALA A 209 17.17 -27.53 -7.78
CA ALA A 209 18.49 -27.89 -8.32
C ALA A 209 18.91 -29.33 -7.94
N LEU A 210 18.52 -29.81 -6.76
CA LEU A 210 18.83 -31.17 -6.27
C LEU A 210 17.87 -32.24 -6.79
N ASP A 211 16.63 -31.84 -7.09
CA ASP A 211 15.53 -32.71 -7.50
C ASP A 211 15.49 -32.98 -9.01
N LEU A 212 16.17 -32.14 -9.81
CA LEU A 212 16.26 -32.31 -11.25
C LEU A 212 17.07 -33.57 -11.61
N PRO A 213 16.62 -34.38 -12.59
CA PRO A 213 17.27 -35.63 -12.97
C PRO A 213 18.61 -35.42 -13.67
N ASP A 214 18.76 -34.34 -14.44
CA ASP A 214 20.01 -33.95 -15.10
C ASP A 214 20.77 -32.93 -14.25
N ARG A 215 21.86 -33.37 -13.61
CA ARG A 215 22.61 -32.57 -12.63
C ARG A 215 23.55 -31.54 -13.27
N ASP A 216 23.96 -31.78 -14.51
CA ASP A 216 24.86 -30.88 -15.25
C ASP A 216 24.09 -29.97 -16.22
N GLY A 217 22.76 -30.09 -16.23
CA GLY A 217 21.88 -29.32 -17.10
C GLY A 217 21.86 -27.83 -16.77
N PHE A 218 21.63 -27.01 -17.81
CA PHE A 218 21.49 -25.56 -17.70
C PHE A 218 20.45 -25.12 -16.65
N LEU A 219 19.39 -25.91 -16.44
CA LEU A 219 18.35 -25.62 -15.44
C LEU A 219 18.88 -25.68 -13.99
N VAL A 220 19.79 -26.61 -13.68
CA VAL A 220 20.41 -26.71 -12.35
C VAL A 220 21.28 -25.49 -12.07
N LEU A 221 22.09 -25.07 -13.04
CA LEU A 221 22.92 -23.87 -12.91
C LEU A 221 22.07 -22.62 -12.65
N ASN A 222 20.96 -22.44 -13.38
CA ASN A 222 20.04 -21.33 -13.15
C ASN A 222 19.36 -21.40 -11.79
N ALA A 223 18.95 -22.59 -11.35
CA ALA A 223 18.35 -22.78 -10.03
C ALA A 223 19.34 -22.49 -8.89
N GLN A 224 20.61 -22.85 -9.04
CA GLN A 224 21.66 -22.50 -8.09
C GLN A 224 21.94 -20.99 -8.09
N ALA A 225 22.07 -20.37 -9.27
CA ALA A 225 22.28 -18.93 -9.40
C ALA A 225 21.11 -18.15 -8.78
N LEU A 226 19.87 -18.57 -9.03
CA LEU A 226 18.68 -17.98 -8.41
C LEU A 226 18.69 -18.14 -6.89
N ALA A 227 19.08 -19.30 -6.36
CA ALA A 227 19.20 -19.51 -4.91
C ALA A 227 20.20 -18.52 -4.28
N ILE A 228 21.37 -18.34 -4.91
CA ILE A 228 22.39 -17.37 -4.46
C ILE A 228 21.83 -15.94 -4.51
N LEU A 229 21.18 -15.55 -5.61
CA LEU A 229 20.56 -14.22 -5.74
C LEU A 229 19.46 -13.99 -4.70
N CYS A 230 18.67 -15.02 -4.37
CA CYS A 230 17.67 -14.96 -3.30
C CYS A 230 18.30 -14.76 -1.92
N VAL A 231 19.43 -15.42 -1.62
CA VAL A 231 20.17 -15.22 -0.36
C VAL A 231 20.67 -13.78 -0.27
N LEU A 232 21.31 -13.27 -1.33
CA LEU A 232 21.78 -11.88 -1.38
C LEU A 232 20.63 -10.87 -1.26
N GLY A 233 19.53 -11.11 -1.98
CA GLY A 233 18.32 -10.29 -1.91
C GLY A 233 17.69 -10.29 -0.51
N THR A 234 17.63 -11.44 0.14
CA THR A 234 17.16 -11.59 1.52
C THR A 234 17.98 -10.73 2.48
N LEU A 235 19.32 -10.81 2.38
CA LEU A 235 20.22 -10.01 3.21
C LEU A 235 20.01 -8.51 2.95
N GLY A 236 19.95 -8.09 1.69
CA GLY A 236 19.69 -6.69 1.32
C GLY A 236 18.35 -6.16 1.86
N LEU A 237 17.29 -6.95 1.77
CA LEU A 237 15.96 -6.60 2.31
C LEU A 237 15.98 -6.53 3.85
N ALA A 238 16.65 -7.47 4.52
CA ALA A 238 16.78 -7.48 5.98
C ALA A 238 17.57 -6.26 6.50
N ILE A 239 18.70 -5.92 5.85
CA ILE A 239 19.47 -4.71 6.16
C ILE A 239 18.60 -3.47 5.94
N THR A 240 17.89 -3.40 4.81
CA THR A 240 16.98 -2.29 4.51
C THR A 240 15.90 -2.15 5.58
N ALA A 241 15.31 -3.26 6.05
CA ALA A 241 14.32 -3.24 7.11
C ALA A 241 14.86 -2.65 8.41
N LEU A 242 16.09 -3.01 8.79
CA LEU A 242 16.76 -2.48 9.98
C LEU A 242 17.02 -0.98 9.85
N VAL A 243 17.57 -0.54 8.71
CA VAL A 243 17.87 0.88 8.44
C VAL A 243 16.60 1.73 8.45
N VAL A 244 15.54 1.26 7.80
CA VAL A 244 14.27 1.99 7.74
C VAL A 244 13.62 2.05 9.13
N SER A 245 13.73 1.01 9.95
CA SER A 245 13.10 0.96 11.28
C SER A 245 13.79 1.81 12.35
N ARG A 246 14.97 2.37 12.07
CA ARG A 246 15.69 3.23 13.02
C ARG A 246 14.86 4.46 13.41
N PRO A 247 14.89 4.88 14.69
CA PRO A 247 14.32 6.15 15.12
C PRO A 247 14.90 7.31 14.29
N VAL A 248 14.07 8.29 13.99
CA VAL A 248 14.47 9.51 13.29
C VAL A 248 14.11 10.67 14.22
N PRO A 249 14.97 11.70 14.36
CA PRO A 249 14.59 12.93 15.04
C PRO A 249 13.35 13.55 14.40
N GLU A 250 12.74 14.51 15.10
CA GLU A 250 11.53 15.18 14.60
C GLU A 250 11.81 15.75 13.19
N PRO A 251 11.00 15.39 12.19
CA PRO A 251 11.28 15.74 10.81
C PRO A 251 11.09 17.23 10.56
N HIS A 252 12.09 17.86 9.92
CA HIS A 252 11.91 19.15 9.27
C HIS A 252 11.16 18.96 7.96
N TRP A 253 10.01 19.63 7.82
CA TRP A 253 9.18 19.60 6.62
C TRP A 253 9.31 20.90 5.83
N THR A 254 9.69 20.79 4.57
CA THR A 254 9.65 21.91 3.63
C THR A 254 8.37 21.83 2.81
N GLU A 255 7.51 22.82 2.95
CA GLU A 255 6.30 22.97 2.14
C GLU A 255 6.63 23.62 0.79
N LEU A 256 6.09 23.04 -0.28
CA LEU A 256 6.22 23.52 -1.64
C LEU A 256 4.84 23.63 -2.30
N ALA A 257 4.64 24.69 -3.08
CA ALA A 257 3.49 24.83 -3.96
C ALA A 257 3.78 24.17 -5.31
N VAL A 258 2.91 23.26 -5.74
CA VAL A 258 3.07 22.49 -6.98
C VAL A 258 1.92 22.82 -7.92
N VAL A 259 2.28 23.33 -9.09
CA VAL A 259 1.35 23.43 -10.22
C VAL A 259 1.39 22.10 -10.95
N SER A 260 0.36 21.28 -10.77
CA SER A 260 0.29 19.94 -11.35
C SER A 260 -0.90 19.79 -12.28
N GLY A 261 -0.76 18.89 -13.27
CA GLY A 261 -1.90 18.38 -14.03
C GLY A 261 -2.69 17.35 -13.21
N PRO A 262 -3.77 16.79 -13.78
CA PRO A 262 -4.53 15.74 -13.09
C PRO A 262 -3.63 14.53 -12.79
N ALA A 263 -3.87 13.90 -11.64
CA ALA A 263 -3.25 12.62 -11.34
C ALA A 263 -3.72 11.55 -12.34
N SER A 264 -2.77 10.74 -12.81
CA SER A 264 -2.99 9.66 -13.77
C SER A 264 -2.74 8.30 -13.13
N VAL A 265 -3.37 7.26 -13.66
CA VAL A 265 -3.18 5.88 -13.20
C VAL A 265 -2.39 5.12 -14.25
N THR A 266 -1.21 4.64 -13.87
CA THR A 266 -0.33 3.83 -14.73
C THR A 266 -0.90 2.45 -15.01
N PHE A 267 -0.29 1.73 -15.95
CA PHE A 267 -0.62 0.34 -16.27
C PHE A 267 -0.56 -0.60 -15.05
N PHE A 268 0.22 -0.31 -14.01
CA PHE A 268 0.26 -1.15 -12.81
C PHE A 268 -0.73 -0.72 -11.71
N GLY A 269 -1.65 0.20 -12.00
CA GLY A 269 -2.58 0.73 -10.99
C GLY A 269 -1.93 1.72 -10.02
N MET A 270 -0.70 2.17 -10.30
CA MET A 270 -0.03 3.18 -9.49
C MET A 270 -0.50 4.57 -9.93
N VAL A 271 -0.87 5.39 -8.95
CA VAL A 271 -1.25 6.79 -9.18
C VAL A 271 0.01 7.63 -9.27
N THR A 272 0.09 8.47 -10.30
CA THR A 272 1.23 9.33 -10.60
C THR A 272 0.77 10.74 -10.90
N VAL A 273 1.57 11.73 -10.51
CA VAL A 273 1.33 13.13 -10.83
C VAL A 273 2.63 13.77 -11.27
N LYS A 274 2.53 14.62 -12.30
CA LYS A 274 3.63 15.46 -12.79
C LYS A 274 3.22 16.92 -12.67
N GLY A 275 4.17 17.76 -12.31
CA GLY A 275 3.96 19.18 -12.13
C GLY A 275 5.26 19.98 -12.12
N ARG A 276 5.16 21.24 -11.76
CA ARG A 276 6.28 22.15 -11.56
C ARG A 276 6.19 22.77 -10.17
N THR A 277 7.34 23.00 -9.55
CA THR A 277 7.46 23.72 -8.28
C THR A 277 8.62 24.69 -8.37
N VAL A 278 8.65 25.65 -7.45
CA VAL A 278 9.83 26.46 -7.16
C VAL A 278 10.49 25.89 -5.91
N LEU A 279 11.81 25.65 -5.97
CA LEU A 279 12.61 25.21 -4.83
C LEU A 279 12.91 26.37 -3.88
N PRO A 280 13.36 26.10 -2.63
CA PRO A 280 13.72 27.17 -1.68
C PRO A 280 14.84 28.10 -2.18
N ASP A 281 15.65 27.66 -3.13
CA ASP A 281 16.70 28.45 -3.78
C ASP A 281 16.21 29.27 -5.00
N GLY A 282 14.89 29.30 -5.23
CA GLY A 282 14.25 30.04 -6.32
C GLY A 282 14.23 29.32 -7.67
N ARG A 283 14.88 28.15 -7.81
CA ARG A 283 14.89 27.42 -9.07
C ARG A 283 13.54 26.76 -9.35
N GLN A 284 13.02 26.95 -10.56
CA GLN A 284 11.87 26.20 -11.03
C GLN A 284 12.31 24.81 -11.49
N VAL A 285 11.64 23.78 -11.00
CA VAL A 285 11.96 22.38 -11.30
C VAL A 285 10.72 21.59 -11.61
N THR A 286 10.88 20.53 -12.38
CA THR A 286 9.83 19.55 -12.61
C THR A 286 9.70 18.62 -11.41
N VAL A 287 8.47 18.26 -11.06
CA VAL A 287 8.15 17.36 -9.94
C VAL A 287 7.40 16.16 -10.50
N SER A 288 7.85 14.97 -10.12
CA SER A 288 7.15 13.73 -10.44
C SER A 288 7.00 12.89 -9.18
N ALA A 289 5.75 12.66 -8.77
CA ALA A 289 5.42 11.74 -7.69
C ALA A 289 4.75 10.49 -8.30
N GLY A 290 5.22 9.30 -7.93
CA GLY A 290 4.69 8.07 -8.51
C GLY A 290 5.28 6.79 -7.94
N GLY A 291 4.48 5.72 -8.01
CA GLY A 291 4.97 4.35 -7.90
C GLY A 291 4.99 3.70 -6.51
N SER A 292 4.73 4.44 -5.43
CA SER A 292 4.95 3.91 -4.07
C SER A 292 3.88 4.32 -3.06
N ASP A 293 3.34 5.54 -3.14
CA ASP A 293 2.14 5.92 -2.39
C ASP A 293 1.18 6.66 -3.31
N GLN A 294 0.09 5.98 -3.64
CA GLN A 294 -0.97 6.49 -4.50
C GLN A 294 -1.66 7.71 -3.89
N SER A 295 -1.73 7.75 -2.55
CA SER A 295 -2.36 8.82 -1.81
C SER A 295 -1.54 10.10 -1.90
N LEU A 296 -0.21 10.01 -1.91
CA LEU A 296 0.64 11.20 -2.06
C LEU A 296 0.37 11.91 -3.39
N ALA A 297 0.38 11.16 -4.50
CA ALA A 297 0.13 11.73 -5.83
C ALA A 297 -1.27 12.36 -5.93
N ALA A 298 -2.29 11.72 -5.35
CA ALA A 298 -3.64 12.26 -5.34
C ALA A 298 -3.79 13.51 -4.45
N ASN A 299 -3.09 13.59 -3.31
CA ASN A 299 -3.09 14.81 -2.49
C ASN A 299 -2.44 15.97 -3.24
N ILE A 300 -1.27 15.76 -3.86
CA ILE A 300 -0.59 16.81 -4.63
C ILE A 300 -1.51 17.34 -5.74
N ALA A 301 -2.16 16.44 -6.48
CA ALA A 301 -3.08 16.82 -7.55
C ALA A 301 -4.32 17.58 -7.04
N ALA A 302 -4.83 17.22 -5.87
CA ALA A 302 -6.03 17.83 -5.29
C ALA A 302 -5.76 19.16 -4.58
N THR A 303 -4.61 19.30 -3.91
CA THR A 303 -4.31 20.46 -3.04
C THR A 303 -3.29 21.41 -3.62
N GLY A 304 -2.52 20.98 -4.64
CA GLY A 304 -1.39 21.74 -5.16
C GLY A 304 -0.26 21.92 -4.12
N ARG A 305 -0.22 21.10 -3.07
CA ARG A 305 0.77 21.18 -1.99
C ARG A 305 1.59 19.91 -1.90
N LEU A 306 2.88 20.08 -1.61
CA LEU A 306 3.83 19.01 -1.42
C LEU A 306 4.68 19.32 -0.18
N TRP A 307 4.77 18.37 0.74
CA TRP A 307 5.66 18.48 1.90
C TRP A 307 6.81 17.49 1.75
N VAL A 308 8.04 18.01 1.73
CA VAL A 308 9.26 17.25 1.57
C VAL A 308 9.97 17.13 2.91
N LEU A 309 10.54 15.96 3.20
CA LEU A 309 11.42 15.76 4.34
C LEU A 309 12.78 16.39 4.04
N GLY A 310 13.15 17.42 4.81
CA GLY A 310 14.37 18.19 4.60
C GLY A 310 14.28 19.13 3.39
N VAL A 311 15.43 19.64 2.96
CA VAL A 311 15.51 20.58 1.84
C VAL A 311 15.57 19.81 0.51
N PRO A 312 14.61 20.02 -0.42
CA PRO A 312 14.62 19.39 -1.74
C PRO A 312 15.80 19.90 -2.59
N VAL A 313 16.36 19.02 -3.42
CA VAL A 313 17.49 19.34 -4.31
C VAL A 313 17.15 18.93 -5.73
N ALA A 314 17.41 19.82 -6.70
CA ALA A 314 17.24 19.55 -8.11
C ALA A 314 18.03 18.30 -8.55
N GLY A 315 17.42 17.48 -9.41
CA GLY A 315 17.99 16.23 -9.91
C GLY A 315 17.90 15.04 -8.94
N LYS A 316 17.47 15.24 -7.68
CA LYS A 316 17.44 14.19 -6.66
C LYS A 316 16.02 13.69 -6.37
N VAL A 317 15.96 12.47 -5.85
CA VAL A 317 14.74 11.92 -5.25
C VAL A 317 14.73 12.28 -3.77
N ALA A 318 13.66 12.92 -3.32
CA ALA A 318 13.43 13.18 -1.90
C ALA A 318 12.28 12.31 -1.38
N LYS A 319 12.19 12.17 -0.06
CA LYS A 319 11.02 11.59 0.59
C LYS A 319 10.03 12.71 0.87
N ALA A 320 8.78 12.49 0.54
CA ALA A 320 7.70 13.44 0.77
C ALA A 320 6.51 12.73 1.41
N GLY A 321 5.57 13.52 1.90
CA GLY A 321 4.38 13.02 2.57
C GLY A 321 3.43 14.15 2.90
N VAL A 322 2.50 13.86 3.79
CA VAL A 322 1.61 14.86 4.35
C VAL A 322 1.79 14.82 5.88
N PRO A 323 2.28 15.90 6.51
CA PRO A 323 2.50 15.91 7.96
C PRO A 323 1.19 15.61 8.70
N GLY A 324 1.26 14.82 9.76
CA GLY A 324 0.06 14.40 10.51
C GLY A 324 -0.83 13.36 9.81
N HIS A 325 -0.42 12.83 8.66
CA HIS A 325 -1.17 11.82 7.91
C HIS A 325 -0.28 10.62 7.54
N ALA A 326 -0.87 9.44 7.36
CA ALA A 326 -0.18 8.21 7.02
C ALA A 326 0.11 8.12 5.51
N VAL A 327 0.62 9.20 4.91
CA VAL A 327 0.87 9.36 3.48
C VAL A 327 2.34 9.69 3.27
N PHE A 328 3.11 8.80 2.64
CA PHE A 328 4.55 8.96 2.47
C PHE A 328 5.05 8.25 1.22
N GLY A 329 5.83 8.95 0.40
CA GLY A 329 6.42 8.37 -0.81
C GLY A 329 7.60 9.17 -1.35
N PRO A 330 8.49 8.55 -2.14
CA PRO A 330 9.47 9.25 -2.96
C PRO A 330 8.84 10.20 -3.98
N VAL A 331 9.51 11.34 -4.18
CA VAL A 331 9.21 12.33 -5.21
C VAL A 331 10.52 12.73 -5.88
N LYS A 332 10.53 12.76 -7.22
CA LYS A 332 11.69 13.16 -8.02
C LYS A 332 11.57 14.64 -8.39
N PHE A 333 12.63 15.39 -8.14
CA PHE A 333 12.81 16.76 -8.61
C PHE A 333 13.74 16.72 -9.83
N GLY A 334 13.21 17.01 -11.01
CA GLY A 334 13.97 17.05 -12.27
C GLY A 334 14.31 18.47 -12.68
N SER A 335 15.33 18.63 -13.51
CA SER A 335 15.62 19.90 -14.21
C SER A 335 14.43 20.34 -15.05
#